data_AF-A0A8T3U1L7-F1
#
_entry.id   AF-A0A8T3U1L7-F1
#
_cell.length_a   1.000
_cell.length_b   1.000
_cell.length_c   1.000
_cell.angle_alpha   90.00
_cell.angle_beta   90.00
_cell.angle_gamma   90.00
#
_symmetry.space_group_name_H-M   'P 1'
#
loop_
_entity.id
_entity.type
_entity.pdbx_description
1 polymer ?
#
loop_
_entity_poly.entity_id
_entity_poly.type
_entity_poly.pdbx_seq_one_letter_code
_entity_poly.pdbx_strand_id
1 'polypeptide(L)'
;MDELILNAVKALSPITEPIAKATSLKPEMVANIFGFIILGIVLTLVFTTIPEIFAKKKLKKYMEENPTAVRVKLNRTRILFGIIASSTVYVQKVDDAHPVFGKANRSDIILLPGTHKLEINYSSQRMGVFYKTVAQYTEFENIEVTVEEGNEYIIKYNKKEGTYKIDKVEPKKK
;
A
#
# COMPACT_ATOMS: atom_id res chain seq x y z
N MET A 1 -34.98 5.30 -6.55
CA MET A 1 -34.17 5.00 -5.34
C MET A 1 -34.93 4.03 -4.44
N ASP A 2 -36.23 4.29 -4.21
CA ASP A 2 -37.08 3.44 -3.37
C ASP A 2 -37.34 2.02 -3.91
N GLU A 3 -37.50 1.84 -5.22
CA GLU A 3 -37.68 0.49 -5.81
C GLU A 3 -36.43 -0.41 -5.67
N LEU A 4 -35.24 0.18 -5.77
CA LEU A 4 -33.98 -0.56 -5.62
C LEU A 4 -33.81 -1.03 -4.19
N ILE A 5 -34.13 -0.17 -3.22
CA ILE A 5 -34.11 -0.48 -1.79
C ILE A 5 -35.16 -1.54 -1.48
N LEU A 6 -36.39 -1.41 -1.99
CA LEU A 6 -37.46 -2.38 -1.77
C LEU A 6 -37.12 -3.77 -2.33
N ASN A 7 -36.48 -3.85 -3.49
CA ASN A 7 -36.04 -5.12 -4.08
C ASN A 7 -34.87 -5.73 -3.30
N ALA A 8 -33.93 -4.91 -2.80
CA ALA A 8 -32.84 -5.38 -1.95
C ALA A 8 -33.35 -5.89 -0.59
N VAL A 9 -34.33 -5.20 0.02
CA VAL A 9 -34.98 -5.62 1.27
C VAL A 9 -35.68 -6.97 1.10
N LYS A 10 -36.41 -7.17 -0.01
CA LYS A 10 -37.05 -8.45 -0.33
C LYS A 10 -36.04 -9.58 -0.58
N ALA A 11 -34.93 -9.29 -1.25
CA ALA A 11 -33.87 -10.27 -1.49
C ALA A 11 -33.13 -10.67 -0.20
N LEU A 12 -33.04 -9.77 0.77
CA LEU A 12 -32.36 -9.98 2.04
C LEU A 12 -33.31 -10.44 3.17
N SER A 13 -34.64 -10.43 2.94
CA SER A 13 -35.66 -10.80 3.94
C SER A 13 -35.43 -12.14 4.65
N PRO A 14 -34.97 -13.23 3.98
CA PRO A 14 -34.73 -14.52 4.64
C PRO A 14 -33.64 -14.44 5.71
N ILE A 15 -32.75 -13.45 5.59
CA ILE A 15 -31.61 -13.22 6.49
C ILE A 15 -31.98 -12.14 7.51
N THR A 16 -32.70 -11.09 7.10
CA THR A 16 -33.00 -9.95 7.97
C THR A 16 -34.12 -10.23 8.97
N GLU A 17 -35.11 -11.06 8.64
CA GLU A 17 -36.27 -11.34 9.52
C GLU A 17 -35.90 -12.14 10.80
N PRO A 18 -35.09 -13.22 10.74
CA PRO A 18 -34.65 -13.92 11.95
C PRO A 18 -33.81 -13.03 12.87
N ILE A 19 -32.97 -12.18 12.28
CA ILE A 19 -32.07 -11.26 12.99
C ILE A 19 -32.87 -10.12 13.62
N ALA A 20 -33.84 -9.56 12.90
CA ALA A 20 -34.77 -8.55 13.41
C ALA A 20 -35.52 -9.07 14.64
N LYS A 21 -36.02 -10.31 14.58
CA LYS A 21 -36.69 -10.97 15.71
C LYS A 21 -35.76 -11.21 16.90
N ALA A 22 -34.51 -11.61 16.67
CA ALA A 22 -33.52 -11.86 17.72
C ALA A 22 -32.97 -10.57 18.37
N THR A 23 -32.95 -9.46 17.63
CA THR A 23 -32.39 -8.16 18.08
C THR A 23 -33.48 -7.17 18.50
N SER A 24 -34.77 -7.54 18.39
CA SER A 24 -35.93 -6.66 18.58
C SER A 24 -35.93 -5.40 17.70
N LEU A 25 -35.16 -5.40 16.60
CA LEU A 25 -35.09 -4.32 15.62
C LEU A 25 -36.15 -4.53 14.52
N LYS A 26 -36.60 -3.43 13.90
CA LYS A 26 -37.47 -3.51 12.72
C LYS A 26 -36.69 -4.11 11.53
N PRO A 27 -37.30 -4.99 10.70
CA PRO A 27 -36.64 -5.60 9.54
C PRO A 27 -35.99 -4.58 8.58
N GLU A 28 -36.64 -3.43 8.38
CA GLU A 28 -36.12 -2.32 7.56
C GLU A 28 -34.80 -1.76 8.10
N MET A 29 -34.65 -1.65 9.43
CA MET A 29 -33.41 -1.18 10.05
C MET A 29 -32.28 -2.20 9.84
N VAL A 30 -32.59 -3.50 9.94
CA VAL A 30 -31.62 -4.56 9.70
C VAL A 30 -31.18 -4.56 8.23
N ALA A 31 -32.11 -4.43 7.28
CA ALA A 31 -31.80 -4.33 5.86
C ALA A 31 -30.94 -3.10 5.53
N ASN A 32 -31.22 -1.94 6.15
CA ASN A 32 -30.40 -0.74 6.00
C ASN A 32 -28.98 -0.94 6.54
N ILE A 33 -28.82 -1.57 7.71
CA ILE A 33 -27.50 -1.91 8.27
C ILE A 33 -26.72 -2.81 7.31
N PHE A 34 -27.32 -3.87 6.78
CA PHE A 34 -26.68 -4.72 5.77
C PHE A 34 -26.35 -3.97 4.49
N GLY A 35 -27.23 -3.08 4.03
CA GLY A 35 -26.97 -2.19 2.90
C GLY A 35 -25.73 -1.33 3.11
N PHE A 36 -25.57 -0.71 4.28
CA PHE A 36 -24.37 0.07 4.61
C PHE A 36 -23.11 -0.79 4.71
N ILE A 37 -23.20 -1.99 5.27
CA ILE A 37 -22.06 -2.93 5.35
C ILE A 37 -21.62 -3.35 3.94
N ILE A 38 -22.55 -3.76 3.08
CA ILE A 38 -22.26 -4.16 1.69
C ILE A 38 -21.67 -2.99 0.92
N LEU A 39 -22.27 -1.79 1.04
CA LEU A 39 -21.75 -0.57 0.41
C LEU A 39 -20.32 -0.28 0.89
N GLY A 40 -20.06 -0.38 2.19
CA GLY A 40 -18.72 -0.20 2.76
C GLY A 40 -17.68 -1.18 2.20
N ILE A 41 -18.06 -2.45 2.03
CA ILE A 41 -17.19 -3.48 1.42
C ILE A 41 -16.92 -3.13 -0.05
N VAL A 42 -17.96 -2.81 -0.83
CA VAL A 42 -17.83 -2.46 -2.25
C VAL A 42 -16.92 -1.24 -2.43
N LEU A 43 -17.15 -0.17 -1.65
CA LEU A 43 -16.31 1.02 -1.69
C LEU A 43 -14.86 0.69 -1.34
N THR A 44 -14.62 -0.12 -0.31
CA THR A 44 -13.27 -0.53 0.09
C THR A 44 -12.56 -1.29 -1.04
N LEU A 45 -13.24 -2.21 -1.71
CA LEU A 45 -12.69 -2.94 -2.85
C LEU A 45 -12.38 -1.99 -4.02
N VAL A 46 -13.29 -1.07 -4.34
CA VAL A 46 -13.10 -0.07 -5.40
C VAL A 46 -11.87 0.80 -5.11
N PHE A 47 -11.77 1.38 -3.91
CA PHE A 47 -10.67 2.26 -3.53
C PHE A 47 -9.30 1.56 -3.43
N THR A 48 -9.28 0.25 -3.16
CA THR A 48 -8.01 -0.50 -3.06
C THR A 48 -7.59 -1.12 -4.38
N THR A 49 -8.50 -1.71 -5.15
CA THR A 49 -8.17 -2.49 -6.35
C THR A 49 -7.96 -1.63 -7.58
N ILE A 50 -8.76 -0.58 -7.77
CA ILE A 50 -8.70 0.24 -8.99
C ILE A 50 -7.33 0.93 -9.15
N PRO A 51 -6.77 1.61 -8.13
CA PRO A 51 -5.45 2.23 -8.24
C PRO A 51 -4.35 1.21 -8.56
N GLU A 52 -4.44 0.00 -8.00
CA GLU A 52 -3.50 -1.07 -8.31
C GLU A 52 -3.58 -1.54 -9.76
N ILE A 53 -4.79 -1.66 -10.32
CA ILE A 53 -4.97 -2.03 -11.73
C ILE A 53 -4.34 -0.98 -12.64
N PHE A 54 -4.58 0.31 -12.38
CA PHE A 54 -3.97 1.39 -13.16
C PHE A 54 -2.44 1.42 -13.02
N ALA A 55 -1.91 1.27 -11.81
CA ALA A 55 -0.48 1.20 -11.58
C ALA A 55 0.16 0.00 -12.31
N LYS A 56 -0.46 -1.19 -12.25
CA LYS A 56 0.01 -2.38 -12.98
C LYS A 56 0.01 -2.18 -14.49
N LYS A 57 -1.01 -1.54 -15.06
CA LYS A 57 -1.07 -1.23 -16.49
C LYS A 57 0.02 -0.25 -16.91
N LYS A 58 0.20 0.85 -16.16
CA LYS A 58 1.26 1.84 -16.42
C LYS A 58 2.64 1.22 -16.31
N LEU A 59 2.87 0.41 -15.28
CA LEU A 59 4.11 -0.33 -15.09
C LEU A 59 4.35 -1.29 -16.25
N LYS A 60 3.35 -2.08 -16.64
CA LYS A 60 3.49 -3.04 -17.75
C LYS A 60 3.95 -2.35 -19.03
N LYS A 61 3.31 -1.24 -19.41
CA LYS A 61 3.72 -0.44 -20.57
C LYS A 61 5.16 0.06 -20.45
N TYR A 62 5.54 0.58 -19.28
CA TYR A 62 6.90 1.06 -19.04
C TYR A 62 7.96 -0.05 -19.13
N MET A 63 7.65 -1.25 -18.62
CA MET A 63 8.53 -2.43 -18.70
C MET A 63 8.63 -2.98 -20.12
N GLU A 64 7.57 -2.88 -20.92
CA GLU A 64 7.59 -3.25 -22.34
C GLU A 64 8.49 -2.30 -23.15
N GLU A 65 8.47 -1.00 -22.83
CA GLU A 65 9.37 0.01 -23.43
C GLU A 65 10.81 -0.11 -22.90
N ASN A 66 11.00 -0.64 -21.69
CA ASN A 66 12.29 -0.73 -21.01
C ASN A 66 12.49 -2.14 -20.42
N PRO A 67 12.80 -3.15 -21.26
CA PRO A 67 12.87 -4.56 -20.81
C PRO A 67 13.99 -4.84 -19.81
N THR A 68 15.04 -4.00 -19.80
CA THR A 68 16.20 -4.13 -18.91
C THR A 68 15.99 -3.48 -17.54
N ALA A 69 14.84 -2.84 -17.32
CA ALA A 69 14.57 -2.09 -16.11
C ALA A 69 14.52 -2.99 -14.85
N VAL A 70 15.08 -2.45 -13.78
CA VAL A 70 15.32 -3.13 -12.50
C VAL A 70 14.32 -2.65 -11.46
N ARG A 71 13.80 -3.59 -10.68
CA ARG A 71 12.92 -3.28 -9.54
C ARG A 71 13.73 -3.11 -8.27
N VAL A 72 13.59 -1.95 -7.64
CA VAL A 72 14.15 -1.66 -6.31
C VAL A 72 13.02 -1.53 -5.30
N LYS A 73 12.96 -2.46 -4.35
CA LYS A 73 11.98 -2.47 -3.27
C LYS A 73 12.38 -1.45 -2.21
N LEU A 74 11.41 -0.70 -1.72
CA LEU A 74 11.59 0.19 -0.57
C LEU A 74 11.14 -0.54 0.68
N ASN A 75 12.03 -0.66 1.66
CA ASN A 75 11.71 -1.40 2.85
C ASN A 75 10.54 -0.75 3.58
N ARG A 76 9.54 -1.58 3.85
CA ARG A 76 8.33 -1.20 4.58
C ARG A 76 8.02 -2.26 5.61
N THR A 77 7.83 -1.83 6.83
CA THR A 77 7.47 -2.71 7.95
C THR A 77 6.20 -2.18 8.57
N ARG A 78 5.23 -3.06 8.81
CA ARG A 78 4.02 -2.78 9.56
C ARG A 78 3.86 -3.94 10.54
N ILE A 79 4.03 -3.67 11.83
CA ILE A 79 3.85 -4.66 12.88
C ILE A 79 2.66 -4.21 13.71
N LEU A 80 1.68 -5.10 13.87
CA LEU A 80 0.56 -4.91 14.78
C LEU A 80 0.74 -5.89 15.95
N PHE A 81 0.58 -5.38 17.17
CA PHE A 81 0.84 -6.09 18.43
C PHE A 81 2.33 -6.24 18.85
N GLY A 82 3.13 -5.17 18.68
CA GLY A 82 4.31 -4.95 19.56
C GLY A 82 5.55 -4.29 18.96
N ILE A 83 5.61 -2.95 18.97
CA ILE A 83 6.83 -2.08 19.01
C ILE A 83 7.17 -1.24 17.74
N ILE A 84 6.63 -1.51 16.53
CA ILE A 84 6.67 -0.54 15.39
C ILE A 84 5.31 -0.49 14.69
N ALA A 85 4.58 0.62 14.79
CA ALA A 85 3.29 0.79 14.12
C ALA A 85 3.48 0.87 12.59
N SER A 86 4.51 1.56 12.14
CA SER A 86 4.97 1.53 10.74
C SER A 86 6.41 2.02 10.58
N SER A 87 7.09 1.55 9.54
CA SER A 87 8.24 2.26 8.97
C SER A 87 8.28 2.13 7.46
N THR A 88 8.74 3.17 6.79
CA THR A 88 8.79 3.23 5.32
C THR A 88 9.95 4.11 4.89
N VAL A 89 10.72 3.64 3.91
CA VAL A 89 11.61 4.48 3.10
C VAL A 89 10.79 5.07 1.97
N TYR A 90 10.82 6.39 1.79
CA TYR A 90 10.22 7.04 0.63
C TYR A 90 11.28 7.61 -0.28
N VAL A 91 10.95 7.65 -1.57
CA VAL A 91 11.77 8.25 -2.62
C VAL A 91 10.98 9.42 -3.18
N GLN A 92 11.59 10.60 -3.16
CA GLN A 92 11.00 11.83 -3.69
C GLN A 92 11.39 12.04 -5.15
N LYS A 93 12.67 11.82 -5.49
CA LYS A 93 13.20 11.97 -6.86
C LYS A 93 14.20 10.88 -7.20
N VAL A 94 14.32 10.61 -8.50
CA VAL A 94 15.35 9.80 -9.14
C VAL A 94 15.96 10.66 -10.23
N ASP A 95 17.26 10.95 -10.17
CA ASP A 95 17.99 11.81 -11.12
C ASP A 95 17.25 13.13 -11.40
N ASP A 96 16.81 13.80 -10.32
CA ASP A 96 16.04 15.04 -10.35
C ASP A 96 14.65 14.96 -11.03
N ALA A 97 14.23 13.76 -11.46
CA ALA A 97 12.93 13.47 -12.06
C ALA A 97 11.98 12.74 -11.09
N HIS A 98 10.70 12.68 -11.48
CA HIS A 98 9.68 12.00 -10.67
C HIS A 98 9.87 10.47 -10.74
N PRO A 99 9.87 9.74 -9.61
CA PRO A 99 10.12 8.31 -9.61
C PRO A 99 9.03 7.53 -10.35
N VAL A 100 9.46 6.50 -11.09
CA VAL A 100 8.54 5.50 -11.65
C VAL A 100 8.29 4.43 -10.59
N PHE A 101 7.10 4.41 -10.01
CA PHE A 101 6.71 3.42 -9.00
C PHE A 101 6.13 2.17 -9.64
N GLY A 102 6.51 0.99 -9.12
CA GLY A 102 5.98 -0.29 -9.59
C GLY A 102 4.60 -0.64 -9.02
N LYS A 103 4.23 -0.01 -7.91
CA LYS A 103 2.96 -0.26 -7.19
C LYS A 103 2.30 1.05 -6.79
N ALA A 104 0.97 1.03 -6.71
CA ALA A 104 0.16 2.18 -6.30
C ALA A 104 0.53 2.70 -4.90
N ASN A 105 0.93 1.80 -3.99
CA ASN A 105 1.35 2.13 -2.64
C ASN A 105 2.82 2.63 -2.53
N ARG A 106 3.51 2.82 -3.67
CA ARG A 106 4.89 3.32 -3.75
C ARG A 106 5.91 2.48 -2.97
N SER A 107 5.69 1.17 -2.85
CA SER A 107 6.61 0.27 -2.13
C SER A 107 7.80 -0.22 -2.96
N ASP A 108 7.85 0.10 -4.25
CA ASP A 108 8.96 -0.19 -5.15
C ASP A 108 9.10 0.93 -6.20
N ILE A 109 10.34 1.19 -6.59
CA ILE A 109 10.70 2.05 -7.71
C ILE A 109 11.30 1.19 -8.83
N ILE A 110 11.24 1.73 -10.03
CA ILE A 110 11.81 1.14 -11.23
C ILE A 110 12.95 2.04 -11.70
N LEU A 111 14.12 1.44 -11.90
CA LEU A 111 15.33 2.10 -12.37
C LEU A 111 15.82 1.41 -13.65
N LEU A 112 16.52 2.13 -14.52
CA LEU A 112 17.26 1.49 -15.61
C LEU A 112 18.58 0.94 -15.05
N PRO A 113 19.27 0.03 -15.75
CA PRO A 113 20.63 -0.36 -15.35
C PRO A 113 21.57 0.84 -15.39
N GLY A 114 22.35 1.03 -14.31
CA GLY A 114 23.24 2.18 -14.16
C GLY A 114 23.26 2.73 -12.74
N THR A 115 23.98 3.84 -12.57
CA THR A 115 24.07 4.59 -11.32
C THR A 115 23.04 5.72 -11.33
N HIS A 116 22.21 5.75 -10.29
CA HIS A 116 21.13 6.72 -10.14
C HIS A 116 21.27 7.45 -8.80
N LYS A 117 20.93 8.74 -8.79
CA LYS A 117 20.85 9.56 -7.59
C LYS A 117 19.42 9.56 -7.08
N LEU A 118 19.21 9.08 -5.85
CA LEU A 118 17.91 9.02 -5.21
C LEU A 118 17.82 10.06 -4.10
N GLU A 119 16.80 10.91 -4.14
CA GLU A 119 16.43 11.78 -3.02
C GLU A 119 15.43 11.02 -2.14
N ILE A 120 15.85 10.60 -0.94
CA ILE A 120 15.08 9.67 -0.11
C ILE A 120 14.96 10.16 1.33
N ASN A 121 13.90 9.72 2.00
CA ASN A 121 13.77 9.90 3.44
C ASN A 121 13.21 8.66 4.13
N TYR A 122 13.38 8.60 5.43
CA TYR A 122 12.90 7.53 6.28
C TYR A 122 11.84 8.06 7.22
N SER A 123 10.70 7.36 7.28
CA SER A 123 9.67 7.60 8.27
C SER A 123 9.46 6.36 9.13
N SER A 124 9.31 6.57 10.43
CA SER A 124 8.84 5.53 11.35
C SER A 124 7.81 6.11 12.30
N GLN A 125 6.75 5.36 12.54
CA GLN A 125 5.79 5.64 13.58
C GLN A 125 5.81 4.50 14.59
N ARG A 126 5.94 4.85 15.87
CA ARG A 126 5.88 3.89 16.98
C ARG A 126 4.72 4.26 17.89
N MET A 127 3.95 3.25 18.29
CA MET A 127 2.93 3.40 19.32
C MET A 127 3.66 3.53 20.66
N GLY A 128 3.51 4.65 21.34
CA GLY A 128 4.06 4.90 22.67
C GLY A 128 3.17 4.35 23.79
N VAL A 129 3.61 4.55 25.04
CA VAL A 129 2.81 4.27 26.23
C VAL A 129 1.65 5.29 26.29
N PHE A 130 0.43 4.84 26.63
CA PHE A 130 -0.80 5.65 26.66
C PHE A 130 -1.32 6.14 25.28
N TYR A 131 -1.32 5.31 24.25
CA TYR A 131 -1.90 5.60 22.92
C TYR A 131 -1.27 6.79 22.16
N LYS A 132 -0.19 7.39 22.66
CA LYS A 132 0.52 8.47 21.97
C LYS A 132 1.39 7.91 20.86
N THR A 133 1.19 8.33 19.62
CA THR A 133 2.05 7.95 18.50
C THR A 133 3.24 8.90 18.40
N VAL A 134 4.46 8.36 18.35
CA VAL A 134 5.67 9.13 18.06
C VAL A 134 6.08 8.85 16.63
N ALA A 135 6.07 9.91 15.81
CA ALA A 135 6.55 9.86 14.44
C ALA A 135 7.97 10.43 14.38
N GLN A 136 8.84 9.74 13.67
CA GLN A 136 10.20 10.16 13.37
C GLN A 136 10.35 10.21 11.85
N TYR A 137 10.95 11.29 11.37
CA TYR A 137 11.28 11.50 9.98
C TYR A 137 12.75 11.91 9.90
N THR A 138 13.48 11.38 8.93
CA THR A 138 14.76 11.95 8.52
C THR A 138 14.51 13.06 7.50
N GLU A 139 15.48 13.95 7.35
CA GLU A 139 15.51 14.85 6.20
C GLU A 139 15.70 14.05 4.91
N PHE A 140 15.42 14.72 3.79
CA PHE A 140 15.71 14.15 2.48
C PHE A 140 17.22 14.20 2.25
N GLU A 141 17.79 13.04 1.96
CA GLU A 141 19.20 12.92 1.60
C GLU A 141 19.35 12.29 0.22
N ASN A 142 20.45 12.65 -0.44
CA ASN A 142 20.81 12.10 -1.73
C ASN A 142 21.71 10.90 -1.53
N ILE A 143 21.30 9.75 -2.07
CA ILE A 143 22.14 8.55 -2.12
C ILE A 143 22.35 8.13 -3.56
N GLU A 144 23.51 7.54 -3.85
CA GLU A 144 23.78 6.93 -5.15
C GLU A 144 23.52 5.43 -5.08
N VAL A 145 22.80 4.91 -6.07
CA VAL A 145 22.45 3.50 -6.17
C VAL A 145 22.82 3.00 -7.57
N THR A 146 23.70 2.01 -7.63
CA THR A 146 24.00 1.29 -8.86
C THR A 146 23.16 0.03 -8.94
N VAL A 147 22.41 -0.12 -10.02
CA VAL A 147 21.59 -1.31 -10.28
C VAL A 147 22.01 -1.98 -11.58
N GLU A 148 22.00 -3.30 -11.57
CA GLU A 148 22.35 -4.14 -12.71
C GLU A 148 21.10 -4.89 -13.21
N GLU A 149 21.03 -5.09 -14.52
CA GLU A 149 19.99 -5.87 -15.16
C GLU A 149 19.87 -7.29 -14.56
N GLY A 150 18.65 -7.81 -14.49
CA GLY A 150 18.37 -9.17 -14.03
C GLY A 150 18.40 -9.36 -12.51
N ASN A 151 18.70 -8.32 -11.76
CA ASN A 151 18.76 -8.36 -10.29
C ASN A 151 17.56 -7.64 -9.66
N GLU A 152 17.25 -7.96 -8.41
CA GLU A 152 16.33 -7.16 -7.58
C GLU A 152 17.11 -6.58 -6.41
N TYR A 153 16.73 -5.37 -5.98
CA TYR A 153 17.36 -4.69 -4.84
C TYR A 153 16.33 -4.31 -3.79
N ILE A 154 16.77 -4.11 -2.56
CA ILE A 154 15.97 -3.53 -1.49
C ILE A 154 16.76 -2.44 -0.76
N ILE A 155 16.13 -1.27 -0.60
CA ILE A 155 16.68 -0.16 0.18
C ILE A 155 16.07 -0.21 1.58
N LYS A 156 16.92 -0.30 2.60
CA LYS A 156 16.55 -0.34 4.02
C LYS A 156 17.23 0.81 4.76
N TYR A 157 16.52 1.41 5.71
CA TYR A 157 17.13 2.35 6.63
C TYR A 157 17.64 1.63 7.88
N ASN A 158 18.95 1.72 8.15
CA ASN A 158 19.56 1.21 9.36
C ASN A 158 19.47 2.25 10.48
N LYS A 159 18.52 2.07 11.40
CA LYS A 159 18.31 2.97 12.54
C LYS A 159 19.52 3.10 13.48
N LYS A 160 20.37 2.07 13.57
CA LYS A 160 21.52 2.08 14.50
C LYS A 160 22.64 2.96 13.96
N GLU A 161 22.89 2.88 12.66
CA GLU A 161 23.95 3.64 11.98
C GLU A 161 23.45 4.99 11.44
N GLY A 162 22.13 5.16 11.30
CA GLY A 162 21.55 6.37 10.71
C GLY A 162 21.71 6.46 9.19
N THR A 163 21.90 5.33 8.51
CA THR A 163 22.27 5.25 7.09
C THR A 163 21.35 4.32 6.30
N TYR A 164 21.31 4.47 4.98
CA TYR A 164 20.64 3.53 4.09
C TYR A 164 21.56 2.39 3.66
N LYS A 165 21.01 1.18 3.63
CA LYS A 165 21.64 -0.03 3.12
C LYS A 165 20.89 -0.53 1.91
N ILE A 166 21.63 -0.90 0.87
CA ILE A 166 21.10 -1.44 -0.37
C ILE A 166 21.54 -2.90 -0.42
N ASP A 167 20.57 -3.82 -0.33
CA ASP A 167 20.86 -5.25 -0.43
C ASP A 167 20.35 -5.77 -1.77
N LYS A 168 21.16 -6.62 -2.42
CA LYS A 168 20.70 -7.43 -3.56
C LYS A 168 19.80 -8.55 -3.02
N VAL A 169 18.62 -8.68 -3.60
CA VAL A 169 17.63 -9.69 -3.22
C VAL A 169 17.65 -10.78 -4.28
N GLU A 170 17.91 -12.02 -3.87
CA GLU A 170 17.76 -13.15 -4.79
C GLU A 170 16.31 -13.22 -5.28
N PRO A 171 16.10 -13.39 -6.60
CA PRO A 171 14.75 -13.54 -7.13
C PRO A 171 14.14 -14.80 -6.50
N LYS A 172 13.03 -14.64 -5.76
CA LYS A 172 12.24 -15.79 -5.35
C LYS A 172 11.78 -16.51 -6.62
N LYS A 173 12.33 -17.70 -6.88
CA LYS A 173 11.79 -18.62 -7.91
C LYS A 173 10.29 -18.75 -7.62
N LYS A 174 9.48 -18.27 -8.56
CA LYS A 174 8.03 -18.47 -8.53
C LYS A 174 7.69 -19.92 -8.82
#